data_AF-A0A1X3HB19-F1
#
_entry.id   AF-A0A1X3HB19-F1
#
_cell.length_a   1.000
_cell.length_b   1.000
_cell.length_c   1.000
_cell.angle_alpha   90.00
_cell.angle_beta   90.00
_cell.angle_gamma   90.00
#
_symmetry.space_group_name_H-M   'P 1'
#
loop_
_entity.id
_entity.type
_entity.pdbx_description
1 polymer ?
#
loop_
_entity_poly.entity_id
_entity_poly.type
_entity_poly.pdbx_seq_one_letter_code
_entity_poly.pdbx_strand_id
1 'polypeptide(L)' 'MPWKASSVMEERLRFVARLLDGEAMTDVCREFGVSRKTGYKIFDRYKEQGLAALSDRS' A
#
# COMPACT_ATOMS: atom_id res chain seq x y z
N MET A 1 -12.53 -18.81 -13.10
CA MET A 1 -12.15 -17.45 -13.53
C MET A 1 -10.74 -17.18 -13.04
N PRO A 2 -9.69 -17.19 -13.87
CA PRO A 2 -8.34 -17.12 -13.33
C PRO A 2 -7.96 -15.64 -13.19
N TRP A 3 -8.37 -15.01 -12.09
CA TRP A 3 -7.85 -13.69 -11.75
C TRP A 3 -6.37 -13.81 -11.38
N LYS A 4 -5.62 -12.84 -11.91
CA LYS A 4 -4.19 -12.86 -12.23
C LYS A 4 -3.28 -12.74 -11.01
N ALA A 5 -2.00 -13.09 -11.24
CA ALA A 5 -0.87 -12.78 -10.39
C ALA A 5 -0.92 -11.31 -9.91
N SER A 6 -0.95 -11.10 -8.59
CA SER A 6 -0.91 -9.76 -7.99
C SER A 6 0.50 -9.21 -8.11
N SER A 7 0.63 -8.04 -8.73
CA SER A 7 1.89 -7.28 -8.74
C SER A 7 2.12 -6.59 -7.39
N VAL A 8 3.38 -6.27 -7.08
CA VAL A 8 3.75 -5.46 -5.90
C VAL A 8 3.05 -4.09 -5.94
N MET A 9 2.85 -3.53 -7.14
CA MET A 9 2.11 -2.28 -7.33
C MET A 9 0.64 -2.41 -6.91
N GLU A 10 -0.04 -3.49 -7.30
CA GLU A 10 -1.44 -3.73 -6.93
C GLU A 10 -1.61 -3.97 -5.43
N GLU A 11 -0.67 -4.69 -4.80
CA GLU A 11 -0.62 -4.84 -3.33
C GLU A 11 -0.48 -3.48 -2.64
N ARG A 12 0.45 -2.64 -3.10
CA ARG A 12 0.65 -1.28 -2.56
C ARG A 12 -0.56 -0.37 -2.78
N LEU A 13 -1.23 -0.50 -3.92
CA LEU A 13 -2.46 0.25 -4.20
C LEU A 13 -3.59 -0.16 -3.26
N ARG A 14 -3.79 -1.48 -3.06
CA ARG A 14 -4.78 -2.00 -2.09
C ARG A 14 -4.48 -1.55 -0.67
N PHE A 15 -3.20 -1.52 -0.29
CA PHE A 15 -2.76 -1.02 1.01
C PHE A 15 -3.16 0.44 1.22
N VAL A 16 -2.87 1.30 0.24
CA VAL A 16 -3.22 2.73 0.31
C VAL A 16 -4.73 2.96 0.31
N ALA A 17 -5.48 2.24 -0.53
CA ALA A 17 -6.93 2.39 -0.63
C ALA A 17 -7.61 2.18 0.73
N ARG A 18 -7.24 1.13 1.47
CA ARG A 18 -7.78 0.86 2.81
C ARG A 18 -7.48 1.94 3.83
N LEU A 19 -6.28 2.54 3.76
CA LEU A 19 -5.94 3.68 4.62
C LEU A 19 -6.77 4.93 4.27
N LEU A 20 -7.09 5.14 2.99
CA LEU A 20 -7.97 6.23 2.55
C LEU A 20 -9.43 6.00 2.96
N ASP A 21 -9.86 4.73 3.03
CA ASP A 21 -11.17 4.35 3.57
C ASP A 21 -11.28 4.51 5.10
N GLY A 22 -10.20 4.98 5.75
CA GLY A 22 -10.18 5.32 7.17
C GLY A 22 -9.77 4.17 8.09
N GLU A 23 -9.32 3.04 7.54
CA GLU A 23 -8.82 1.94 8.34
C GLU A 23 -7.53 2.30 9.08
N ALA A 24 -7.36 1.75 10.29
CA ALA A 24 -6.22 2.07 11.13
C ALA A 24 -4.91 1.49 10.55
N MET A 25 -3.86 2.32 10.51
CA MET A 25 -2.52 1.94 10.03
C MET A 25 -2.01 0.63 10.64
N THR A 26 -2.28 0.39 11.93
CA THR A 26 -1.84 -0.82 12.63
C THR A 26 -2.48 -2.08 12.05
N ASP A 27 -3.77 -2.05 11.74
CA ASP A 27 -4.51 -3.22 11.27
C ASP A 27 -4.20 -3.50 9.80
N VAL A 28 -4.18 -2.46 8.95
CA VAL A 28 -3.78 -2.61 7.54
C VAL A 28 -2.33 -3.11 7.43
N CYS A 29 -1.39 -2.61 8.24
CA CYS A 29 -0.01 -3.13 8.26
C CYS A 29 0.06 -4.61 8.66
N ARG A 30 -0.72 -5.02 9.67
CA ARG A 30 -0.77 -6.42 10.13
C ARG A 30 -1.29 -7.33 9.01
N GLU A 31 -2.34 -6.92 8.31
CA GLU A 31 -2.95 -7.73 7.25
C GLU A 31 -2.08 -7.87 6.00
N PHE A 32 -1.33 -6.83 5.64
CA PHE A 32 -0.40 -6.88 4.50
C PHE A 32 0.99 -7.42 4.85
N GLY A 33 1.25 -7.79 6.12
CA GLY A 33 2.56 -8.27 6.55
C GLY A 33 3.67 -7.21 6.46
N VAL A 34 3.30 -5.93 6.52
CA VAL A 34 4.21 -4.79 6.37
C VAL A 34 4.47 -4.18 7.75
N SER A 35 5.72 -3.80 8.02
CA SER A 35 6.01 -3.06 9.26
C SER A 35 5.34 -1.68 9.23
N ARG A 36 4.89 -1.17 10.39
CA ARG A 36 4.29 0.19 10.48
C ARG A 36 5.20 1.28 9.89
N LYS A 37 6.51 1.19 10.11
CA LYS A 37 7.50 2.13 9.53
C LYS A 37 7.44 2.13 8.00
N THR A 38 7.37 0.94 7.39
CA THR A 38 7.24 0.80 5.94
C THR A 38 5.87 1.28 5.46
N GLY A 39 4.80 0.98 6.21
CA GLY A 39 3.44 1.44 5.92
C GLY A 39 3.33 2.96 5.86
N TYR A 40 3.85 3.68 6.86
CA TYR A 40 3.93 5.15 6.84
C TYR A 40 4.72 5.65 5.63
N LYS A 41 5.88 5.06 5.34
CA LYS A 41 6.70 5.44 4.17
C LYS A 41 5.95 5.28 2.84
N ILE A 42 5.17 4.21 2.68
CA ILE A 42 4.35 3.98 1.48
C ILE A 42 3.25 5.04 1.39
N PHE A 43 2.53 5.28 2.49
CA PHE A 43 1.41 6.21 2.52
C PHE A 43 1.84 7.67 2.36
N ASP A 44 2.96 8.08 2.96
CA ASP A 44 3.50 9.43 2.83
C ASP A 44 3.96 9.70 1.40
N ARG A 45 4.65 8.74 0.76
CA ARG A 45 5.01 8.81 -0.66
C ARG A 45 3.78 8.97 -1.55
N TYR A 46 2.71 8.23 -1.27
CA TYR A 46 1.44 8.38 -1.98
C TYR A 46 0.86 9.79 -1.81
N LYS A 47 0.86 10.33 -0.59
CA LYS A 47 0.38 11.69 -0.33
C LYS A 47 1.19 12.77 -1.05
N GLU A 48 2.49 12.55 -1.24
CA GLU A 48 3.39 13.50 -1.92
C GLU A 48 3.34 13.41 -3.45
N GLN A 49 3.33 12.20 -4.01
CA GLN A 49 3.57 11.95 -5.44
C GLN A 49 2.44 11.14 -6.12
N GLY A 50 1.38 10.81 -5.38
CA GLY A 50 0.24 10.04 -5.88
C GLY A 50 0.60 8.61 -6.27
N LEU A 51 -0.13 8.07 -7.26
CA LEU A 51 0.03 6.69 -7.74
C LEU A 51 1.44 6.38 -8.27
N ALA A 52 2.12 7.37 -8.83
CA ALA A 52 3.48 7.22 -9.37
C ALA A 52 4.54 6.92 -8.28
N ALA A 53 4.19 7.09 -7.00
CA ALA A 53 5.07 6.79 -5.87
C ALA A 53 5.05 5.30 -5.46
N LEU A 54 4.05 4.54 -5.92
CA LEU A 54 3.84 3.14 -5.55
C LEU A 54 4.56 2.16 -6.48
N SER A 55 4.98 2.62 -7.66
CA SER A 55 5.82 1.85 -8.59
C SER A 55 7.19 1.53 -7.98
N ASP A 56 7.85 0.50 -8.50
CA ASP A 56 9.13 0.05 -7.97
C ASP A 56 10.20 1.13 -8.17
N ARG A 57 10.80 1.54 -7.05
CA ARG A 57 12.06 2.29 -6.99
C ARG A 57 12.91 1.50 -6.01
N SER A 58 13.56 0.46 -6.54
CA SER A 58 14.45 -0.43 -5.78
C SER A 58 15.47 0.38 -4.97
#